data_AF-A0AAE5CQ42-F1
#
_entry.id   AF-A0AAE5CQ42-F1
#
_cell.length_a   1.000
_cell.length_b   1.000
_cell.length_c   1.000
_cell.angle_alpha   90.00
_cell.angle_beta   90.00
_cell.angle_gamma   90.00
#
_symmetry.space_group_name_H-M   'P 1'
#
loop_
_entity.id
_entity.type
_entity.pdbx_description
1 polymer ?
#
loop_
_entity_poly.entity_id
_entity_poly.type
_entity_poly.pdbx_seq_one_letter_code
_entity_poly.pdbx_strand_id
1 'polypeptide(L)'
;MKAERVFFRALEERLGRKSVLRKGREVRQYFGEFGARLMSDHATHGFGQREREALDEIFRLLLGTEQPGKTVNLTHHIDGMLSPDCPLGPRIIEFDEEQHFSPFRLETLPVVQRTVEVAYDVELYRRYCCEPRYIERLLKKHRLRDPAWSRFLSPRALVNELARHQDALKGVSYVRPTRQFPFLGGRIAQRAYYDCLRDFFHVSRAGKAMGLKPIVRVSIYQVEEMLGGPMDRAALQAVANAVRAVLPS
;
A
#
# COMPACT_ATOMS: atom_id res chain seq x y z
N MET A 1 12.75 -17.63 -0.04
CA MET A 1 12.71 -16.54 -1.06
C MET A 1 11.81 -15.44 -0.51
N LYS A 2 12.09 -14.13 -0.67
CA LYS A 2 11.18 -13.09 -0.16
C LYS A 2 9.79 -13.25 -0.81
N ALA A 3 8.73 -13.11 -0.02
CA ALA A 3 7.33 -13.29 -0.43
C ALA A 3 6.99 -12.51 -1.72
N GLU A 4 7.33 -11.22 -1.78
CA GLU A 4 7.19 -10.36 -2.96
C GLU A 4 7.77 -10.99 -4.24
N ARG A 5 8.96 -11.61 -4.16
CA ARG A 5 9.60 -12.24 -5.32
C ARG A 5 8.85 -13.49 -5.80
N VAL A 6 8.26 -14.26 -4.87
CA VAL A 6 7.42 -15.41 -5.20
C VAL A 6 6.13 -14.94 -5.86
N PHE A 7 5.49 -13.90 -5.30
CA PHE A 7 4.30 -13.27 -5.86
C PHE A 7 4.51 -12.81 -7.31
N PHE A 8 5.54 -12.03 -7.61
CA PHE A 8 5.77 -11.55 -8.99
C PHE A 8 6.12 -12.67 -9.96
N ARG A 9 6.78 -13.75 -9.51
CA ARG A 9 6.99 -14.94 -10.36
C ARG A 9 5.67 -15.65 -10.66
N ALA A 10 4.80 -15.79 -9.65
CA ALA A 10 3.48 -16.39 -9.81
C ALA A 10 2.58 -15.55 -10.73
N LEU A 11 2.69 -14.22 -10.64
CA LEU A 11 1.98 -13.28 -11.51
C LEU A 11 2.44 -13.39 -12.96
N GLU A 12 3.76 -13.49 -13.20
CA GLU A 12 4.34 -13.70 -14.53
C GLU A 12 3.95 -15.04 -15.14
N GLU A 13 3.92 -16.12 -14.34
CA GLU A 13 3.43 -17.43 -14.76
C GLU A 13 1.98 -17.33 -15.26
N ARG A 14 1.17 -16.51 -14.59
CA ARG A 14 -0.26 -16.40 -14.91
C ARG A 14 -0.56 -15.47 -16.08
N LEU A 15 0.10 -14.32 -16.14
CA LEU A 15 -0.20 -13.25 -17.09
C LEU A 15 0.78 -13.22 -18.27
N GLY A 16 1.88 -13.96 -18.19
CA GLY A 16 3.00 -13.86 -19.12
C GLY A 16 4.03 -12.82 -18.68
N ARG A 17 5.32 -13.14 -18.84
CA ARG A 17 6.44 -12.27 -18.41
C ARG A 17 6.40 -10.86 -19.01
N LYS A 18 5.96 -10.73 -20.26
CA LYS A 18 5.86 -9.43 -20.97
C LYS A 18 4.75 -8.52 -20.41
N SER A 19 3.78 -9.10 -19.71
CA SER A 19 2.65 -8.37 -19.14
C SER A 19 2.94 -7.78 -17.77
N VAL A 20 4.07 -8.10 -17.15
CA VAL A 20 4.44 -7.69 -15.79
C VAL A 20 5.76 -6.94 -15.81
N LEU A 21 5.75 -5.70 -15.34
CA LEU A 21 6.93 -4.86 -15.12
C LEU A 21 7.27 -4.88 -13.64
N ARG A 22 8.49 -5.28 -13.29
CA ARG A 22 8.94 -5.39 -11.90
C ARG A 22 9.43 -4.06 -11.36
N LYS A 23 9.32 -3.91 -10.03
CA LYS A 23 9.97 -2.86 -9.24
C LYS A 23 11.36 -2.50 -9.74
N GLY A 24 11.64 -1.20 -9.77
CA GLY A 24 12.95 -0.68 -10.09
C GLY A 24 13.03 -0.14 -11.51
N ARG A 25 13.89 -0.71 -12.35
CA ARG A 25 14.21 -0.14 -13.66
C ARG A 25 13.01 -0.14 -14.61
N GLU A 26 12.28 -1.25 -14.70
CA GLU A 26 11.18 -1.43 -15.66
C GLU A 26 10.03 -0.44 -15.37
N VAL A 27 9.55 -0.39 -14.12
CA VAL A 27 8.52 0.58 -13.71
C VAL A 27 8.98 2.03 -13.91
N ARG A 28 10.23 2.37 -13.57
CA ARG A 28 10.75 3.74 -13.78
C ARG A 28 10.84 4.12 -15.25
N GLN A 29 11.26 3.18 -16.10
CA GLN A 29 11.33 3.42 -17.54
C GLN A 29 9.94 3.68 -18.10
N TYR A 30 8.97 2.85 -17.75
CA TYR A 30 7.58 3.04 -18.19
C TYR A 30 7.02 4.38 -17.73
N PHE A 31 7.18 4.77 -16.46
CA PHE A 31 6.82 6.12 -16.00
C PHE A 31 7.55 7.23 -16.77
N GLY A 32 8.84 7.02 -17.09
CA GLY A 32 9.67 7.98 -17.81
C GLY A 32 9.21 8.24 -19.25
N GLU A 33 8.69 7.22 -19.94
CA GLU A 33 8.15 7.33 -21.31
C GLU A 33 6.98 8.33 -21.39
N PHE A 34 6.24 8.51 -20.29
CA PHE A 34 5.13 9.47 -20.19
C PHE A 34 5.50 10.75 -19.43
N GLY A 35 6.77 10.94 -19.06
CA GLY A 35 7.19 12.03 -18.18
C GLY A 35 6.51 12.01 -16.80
N ALA A 36 5.97 10.85 -16.40
CA ALA A 36 5.20 10.68 -15.19
C ALA A 36 6.09 10.43 -13.97
N ARG A 37 5.67 10.93 -12.81
CA ARG A 37 6.31 10.63 -11.52
C ARG A 37 5.24 10.55 -10.44
N LEU A 38 5.29 9.52 -9.60
CA LEU A 38 4.46 9.46 -8.40
C LEU A 38 5.18 10.26 -7.31
N MET A 39 4.74 11.47 -7.02
CA MET A 39 5.35 12.34 -6.01
C MET A 39 4.62 12.26 -4.67
N SER A 40 5.31 12.50 -3.56
CA SER A 40 4.73 12.52 -2.21
C SER A 40 3.82 13.73 -1.92
N ASP A 41 3.81 14.71 -2.81
CA ASP A 41 2.93 15.88 -2.75
C ASP A 41 1.82 15.72 -3.79
N HIS A 42 0.59 15.54 -3.32
CA HIS A 42 -0.55 15.32 -4.19
C HIS A 42 -0.89 16.53 -5.09
N ALA A 43 -0.49 17.75 -4.72
CA ALA A 43 -0.72 18.94 -5.54
C ALA A 43 -0.02 18.87 -6.91
N THR A 44 1.06 18.09 -7.01
CA THR A 44 1.88 17.97 -8.23
C THR A 44 1.28 17.07 -9.31
N HIS A 45 0.19 16.35 -9.03
CA HIS A 45 -0.32 15.29 -9.91
C HIS A 45 -1.42 15.76 -10.88
N GLY A 46 -1.91 17.00 -10.73
CA GLY A 46 -3.02 17.50 -11.53
C GLY A 46 -4.32 16.72 -11.31
N PHE A 47 -4.56 16.29 -10.07
CA PHE A 47 -5.84 15.74 -9.63
C PHE A 47 -6.98 16.75 -9.80
N GLY A 48 -8.22 16.27 -10.01
CA GLY A 48 -9.40 17.13 -10.00
C GLY A 48 -9.72 17.65 -8.59
N GLN A 49 -10.69 18.55 -8.48
CA GLN A 49 -11.03 19.18 -7.20
C GLN A 49 -11.45 18.14 -6.14
N ARG A 50 -12.36 17.24 -6.50
CA ARG A 50 -12.85 16.16 -5.64
C ARG A 50 -11.71 15.30 -5.09
N GLU A 51 -10.76 14.91 -5.94
CA GLU A 51 -9.64 14.06 -5.54
C GLU A 51 -8.66 14.78 -4.61
N ARG A 52 -8.40 16.08 -4.85
CA ARG A 52 -7.54 16.89 -3.97
C ARG A 52 -8.16 17.04 -2.59
N GLU A 53 -9.45 17.40 -2.52
CA GLU A 53 -10.18 17.55 -1.26
C GLU A 53 -10.17 16.24 -0.43
N ALA A 54 -10.33 15.11 -1.10
CA ALA A 54 -10.25 13.80 -0.46
C ALA A 54 -8.84 13.48 0.07
N LEU A 55 -7.77 13.83 -0.67
CA LEU A 55 -6.39 13.63 -0.23
C LEU A 55 -6.02 14.59 0.92
N ASP A 56 -6.53 15.81 0.92
CA ASP A 56 -6.41 16.76 2.03
C ASP A 56 -7.16 16.27 3.28
N GLU A 57 -8.34 15.67 3.10
CA GLU A 57 -9.07 15.02 4.18
C GLU A 57 -8.28 13.85 4.76
N ILE A 58 -7.79 12.93 3.91
CA ILE A 58 -6.93 11.81 4.33
C ILE A 58 -5.72 12.34 5.10
N PHE A 59 -5.03 13.36 4.59
CA PHE A 59 -3.86 13.91 5.25
C PHE A 59 -4.17 14.41 6.68
N ARG A 60 -5.31 15.07 6.88
CA ARG A 60 -5.79 15.52 8.19
C ARG A 60 -6.23 14.36 9.09
N LEU A 61 -6.94 13.36 8.57
CA LEU A 61 -7.34 12.15 9.30
C LEU A 61 -6.11 11.41 9.86
N LEU A 62 -5.03 11.41 9.09
CA LEU A 62 -3.74 10.81 9.46
C LEU A 62 -2.90 11.70 10.40
N LEU A 63 -3.46 12.78 10.94
CA LEU A 63 -2.82 13.73 11.85
C LEU A 63 -1.61 14.47 11.24
N GLY A 64 -1.62 14.70 9.93
CA GLY A 64 -0.59 15.48 9.25
C GLY A 64 -0.58 16.94 9.71
N THR A 65 0.60 17.52 9.93
CA THR A 65 0.75 18.85 10.55
C THR A 65 1.38 19.91 9.65
N GLU A 66 2.00 19.55 8.53
CA GLU A 66 2.63 20.49 7.58
C GLU A 66 2.24 20.17 6.13
N GLN A 67 2.14 21.20 5.28
CA GLN A 67 2.22 21.02 3.83
C GLN A 67 3.59 20.42 3.46
N PRO A 68 3.67 19.58 2.41
CA PRO A 68 4.86 18.81 2.09
C PRO A 68 6.09 19.72 1.98
N GLY A 69 7.12 19.41 2.78
CA GLY A 69 8.46 19.96 2.57
C GLY A 69 9.08 19.46 1.26
N LYS A 70 10.28 18.88 1.32
CA LYS A 70 10.92 18.30 0.13
C LYS A 70 10.05 17.18 -0.45
N THR A 71 9.48 17.41 -1.63
CA THR A 71 8.74 16.40 -2.37
C THR A 71 9.65 15.23 -2.74
N VAL A 72 9.23 14.02 -2.39
CA VAL A 72 9.96 12.77 -2.66
C VAL A 72 9.31 12.06 -3.84
N ASN A 73 10.12 11.54 -4.75
CA ASN A 73 9.64 10.65 -5.81
C ASN A 73 9.39 9.25 -5.23
N LEU A 74 8.14 8.80 -5.25
CA LEU A 74 7.67 7.51 -4.76
C LEU A 74 7.58 6.43 -5.85
N THR A 75 7.86 6.72 -7.13
CA THR A 75 7.80 5.71 -8.21
C THR A 75 8.68 4.50 -7.91
N HIS A 76 9.80 4.68 -7.22
CA HIS A 76 10.69 3.58 -6.84
C HIS A 76 10.15 2.68 -5.71
N HIS A 77 9.05 3.10 -5.07
CA HIS A 77 8.33 2.31 -4.07
C HIS A 77 7.17 1.50 -4.65
N ILE A 78 6.84 1.66 -5.94
CA ILE A 78 5.84 0.82 -6.61
C ILE A 78 6.42 -0.58 -6.79
N ASP A 79 5.69 -1.60 -6.35
CA ASP A 79 6.15 -2.99 -6.40
C ASP A 79 6.12 -3.57 -7.82
N GLY A 80 5.14 -3.17 -8.63
CA GLY A 80 5.12 -3.52 -10.04
C GLY A 80 4.05 -2.79 -10.83
N MET A 81 4.02 -3.07 -12.13
CA MET A 81 2.97 -2.64 -13.03
C MET A 81 2.58 -3.75 -13.99
N LEU A 82 1.32 -3.71 -14.43
CA LEU A 82 0.89 -4.43 -15.61
C LEU A 82 1.12 -3.56 -16.84
N SER A 83 1.65 -4.16 -17.92
CA SER A 83 1.89 -3.44 -19.18
C SER A 83 0.59 -3.26 -19.98
N PRO A 84 0.58 -2.40 -21.01
CA PRO A 84 -0.57 -2.24 -21.90
C PRO A 84 -1.02 -3.54 -22.59
N ASP A 85 -0.10 -4.49 -22.82
CA ASP A 85 -0.39 -5.79 -23.43
C ASP A 85 -1.01 -6.80 -22.45
N CYS A 86 -1.13 -6.45 -21.17
CA CYS A 86 -1.82 -7.29 -20.19
C CYS A 86 -3.33 -7.26 -20.46
N PRO A 87 -4.05 -8.40 -20.40
CA PRO A 87 -5.51 -8.42 -20.51
C PRO A 87 -6.25 -7.56 -19.48
N LEU A 88 -5.62 -7.33 -18.32
CA LEU A 88 -6.15 -6.43 -17.28
C LEU A 88 -5.85 -4.95 -17.59
N GLY A 89 -5.19 -4.63 -18.70
CA GLY A 89 -4.74 -3.28 -19.04
C GLY A 89 -3.63 -2.74 -18.13
N PRO A 90 -3.07 -1.56 -18.47
CA PRO A 90 -1.97 -1.00 -17.71
C PRO A 90 -2.47 -0.50 -16.36
N ARG A 91 -1.83 -0.95 -15.27
CA ARG A 91 -2.17 -0.53 -13.90
C ARG A 91 -1.01 -0.77 -12.95
N ILE A 92 -1.00 -0.04 -11.84
CA ILE A 92 -0.11 -0.34 -10.72
C ILE A 92 -0.56 -1.64 -10.06
N ILE A 93 0.40 -2.46 -9.64
CA ILE A 93 0.15 -3.63 -8.80
C ILE A 93 1.03 -3.58 -7.55
N GLU A 94 0.40 -3.72 -6.38
CA GLU A 94 1.06 -3.69 -5.07
C GLU A 94 0.93 -5.05 -4.39
N PHE A 95 2.00 -5.50 -3.73
CA PHE A 95 1.99 -6.71 -2.90
C PHE A 95 2.10 -6.31 -1.43
N ASP A 96 0.95 -6.22 -0.77
CA ASP A 96 0.87 -5.70 0.60
C ASP A 96 1.24 -6.77 1.63
N GLU A 97 2.38 -6.56 2.28
CA GLU A 97 2.76 -7.28 3.51
C GLU A 97 2.22 -6.57 4.78
N GLU A 98 2.57 -7.12 5.95
CA GLU A 98 1.97 -6.76 7.24
C GLU A 98 1.98 -5.24 7.54
N GLN A 99 3.01 -4.53 7.10
CA GLN A 99 3.20 -3.10 7.36
C GLN A 99 2.15 -2.15 6.76
N HIS A 100 1.31 -2.64 5.84
CA HIS A 100 0.25 -1.87 5.19
C HIS A 100 -1.10 -1.96 5.92
N PHE A 101 -1.27 -2.93 6.82
CA PHE A 101 -2.50 -3.15 7.57
C PHE A 101 -2.39 -2.49 8.95
N SER A 102 -2.93 -1.28 9.08
CA SER A 102 -2.81 -0.46 10.29
C SER A 102 -4.08 0.36 10.54
N PRO A 103 -4.30 0.87 11.77
CA PRO A 103 -5.40 1.79 12.05
C PRO A 103 -5.39 3.04 11.17
N PHE A 104 -4.21 3.52 10.77
CA PHE A 104 -4.09 4.61 9.81
C PHE A 104 -4.67 4.24 8.45
N ARG A 105 -4.32 3.06 7.91
CA ARG A 105 -4.89 2.60 6.62
C ARG A 105 -6.41 2.43 6.72
N LEU A 106 -6.90 1.85 7.82
CA LEU A 106 -8.33 1.65 8.06
C LEU A 106 -9.14 2.93 7.90
N GLU A 107 -8.67 4.05 8.47
CA GLU A 107 -9.34 5.36 8.37
C GLU A 107 -9.36 5.93 6.95
N THR A 108 -8.38 5.56 6.11
CA THR A 108 -8.33 6.06 4.73
C THR A 108 -9.29 5.35 3.79
N LEU A 109 -9.62 4.07 4.05
CA LEU A 109 -10.40 3.23 3.15
C LEU A 109 -11.78 3.82 2.80
N PRO A 110 -12.59 4.36 3.75
CA PRO A 110 -13.85 5.03 3.42
C PRO A 110 -13.67 6.23 2.47
N VAL A 111 -12.57 6.97 2.58
CA VAL A 111 -12.30 8.15 1.75
C VAL A 111 -11.88 7.75 0.35
N VAL A 112 -11.00 6.75 0.23
CA VAL A 112 -10.60 6.16 -1.04
C VAL A 112 -11.83 5.64 -1.79
N GLN A 113 -12.61 4.77 -1.16
CA GLN A 113 -13.73 4.05 -1.77
C GLN A 113 -14.84 4.98 -2.29
N ARG A 114 -15.11 6.10 -1.60
CA ARG A 114 -16.11 7.08 -2.04
C ARG A 114 -15.58 8.06 -3.08
N THR A 115 -14.28 8.03 -3.41
CA THR A 115 -13.66 9.05 -4.27
C THR A 115 -13.20 8.47 -5.60
N VAL A 116 -12.49 7.35 -5.57
CA VAL A 116 -11.92 6.71 -6.75
C VAL A 116 -12.30 5.24 -6.81
N GLU A 117 -12.36 4.68 -8.02
CA GLU A 117 -12.50 3.25 -8.19
C GLU A 117 -11.22 2.53 -7.72
N VAL A 118 -11.40 1.36 -7.13
CA VAL A 118 -10.31 0.47 -6.71
C VAL A 118 -10.59 -0.95 -7.18
N ALA A 119 -9.55 -1.68 -7.58
CA ALA A 119 -9.67 -3.05 -8.06
C ALA A 119 -9.13 -4.07 -7.04
N TYR A 120 -9.45 -3.85 -5.76
CA TYR A 120 -9.16 -4.75 -4.65
C TYR A 120 -10.31 -4.77 -3.64
N ASP A 121 -10.40 -5.83 -2.84
CA ASP A 121 -11.45 -6.00 -1.84
C ASP A 121 -11.19 -5.08 -0.62
N VAL A 122 -11.91 -3.96 -0.56
CA VAL A 122 -11.77 -2.97 0.53
C VAL A 122 -12.20 -3.57 1.88
N GLU A 123 -13.23 -4.39 1.92
CA GLU A 123 -13.74 -4.98 3.17
C GLU A 123 -12.77 -6.01 3.73
N LEU A 124 -12.11 -6.77 2.85
CA LEU A 124 -11.01 -7.63 3.24
C LEU A 124 -9.84 -6.83 3.86
N TYR A 125 -9.50 -5.68 3.28
CA TYR A 125 -8.48 -4.80 3.85
C TYR A 125 -8.89 -4.21 5.19
N ARG A 126 -10.17 -3.86 5.39
CA ARG A 126 -10.69 -3.45 6.70
C ARG A 126 -10.52 -4.56 7.73
N ARG A 127 -10.89 -5.81 7.38
CA ARG A 127 -10.69 -6.98 8.25
C ARG A 127 -9.23 -7.12 8.65
N TYR A 128 -8.31 -7.02 7.68
CA TYR A 128 -6.88 -7.14 7.95
C TYR A 128 -6.32 -6.04 8.86
N CYS A 129 -6.88 -4.83 8.82
CA CYS A 129 -6.47 -3.74 9.70
C CYS A 129 -7.01 -3.88 11.14
N CYS A 130 -8.09 -4.64 11.34
CA CYS A 130 -8.77 -4.77 12.64
C CYS A 130 -8.50 -6.10 13.35
N GLU A 131 -8.03 -7.11 12.62
CA GLU A 131 -7.96 -8.48 13.14
C GLU A 131 -6.67 -8.72 13.95
N PRO A 132 -6.80 -9.13 15.24
CA PRO A 132 -5.67 -9.28 16.17
C PRO A 132 -4.49 -10.09 15.63
N ARG A 133 -4.75 -11.20 14.92
CA ARG A 133 -3.69 -12.09 14.39
C ARG A 133 -2.72 -11.37 13.44
N TYR A 134 -3.23 -10.42 12.66
CA TYR A 134 -2.41 -9.68 11.69
C TYR A 134 -1.66 -8.53 12.34
N ILE A 135 -2.29 -7.88 13.31
CA ILE A 135 -1.63 -6.89 14.15
C ILE A 135 -0.47 -7.56 14.91
N GLU A 136 -0.67 -8.74 15.50
CA GLU A 136 0.41 -9.47 16.16
C GLU A 136 1.60 -9.78 15.25
N ARG A 137 1.36 -10.17 13.99
CA ARG A 137 2.44 -10.40 13.01
C ARG A 137 3.22 -9.12 12.74
N LEU A 138 2.52 -8.00 12.56
CA LEU A 138 3.14 -6.69 12.41
C LEU A 138 4.02 -6.34 13.62
N LEU A 139 3.49 -6.52 14.82
CA LEU A 139 4.18 -6.23 16.06
C LEU A 139 5.45 -7.08 16.19
N LYS A 140 5.34 -8.41 15.99
CA LYS A 140 6.48 -9.33 16.00
C LYS A 140 7.56 -8.94 14.99
N LYS A 141 7.18 -8.60 13.75
CA LYS A 141 8.09 -8.15 12.68
C LYS A 141 8.88 -6.90 13.09
N HIS A 142 8.27 -6.03 13.89
CA HIS A 142 8.89 -4.79 14.37
C HIS A 142 9.38 -4.84 15.83
N ARG A 143 9.44 -6.05 16.43
CA ARG A 143 9.91 -6.30 17.80
C ARG A 143 9.09 -5.55 18.87
N LEU A 144 7.83 -5.30 18.58
CA LEU A 144 6.83 -4.77 19.50
C LEU A 144 6.19 -5.98 20.20
N ARG A 145 6.30 -6.07 21.53
CA ARG A 145 5.94 -7.31 22.27
C ARG A 145 4.71 -7.19 23.15
N ASP A 146 4.05 -6.04 23.17
CA ASP A 146 2.93 -5.81 24.08
C ASP A 146 1.60 -6.28 23.43
N PRO A 147 0.90 -7.27 24.02
CA PRO A 147 -0.35 -7.82 23.48
C PRO A 147 -1.53 -6.84 23.53
N ALA A 148 -1.46 -5.75 24.30
CA ALA A 148 -2.50 -4.73 24.34
C ALA A 148 -2.69 -4.02 22.98
N TRP A 149 -1.71 -4.16 22.08
CA TRP A 149 -1.67 -3.46 20.80
C TRP A 149 -2.65 -3.98 19.74
N SER A 150 -3.19 -5.18 19.95
CA SER A 150 -4.23 -5.78 19.11
C SER A 150 -5.59 -5.08 19.18
N ARG A 151 -5.77 -4.12 20.10
CA ARG A 151 -7.08 -3.49 20.40
C ARG A 151 -7.27 -2.10 19.81
N PHE A 152 -6.26 -1.53 19.13
CA PHE A 152 -6.36 -0.15 18.66
C PHE A 152 -7.09 -0.06 17.33
N LEU A 153 -8.27 0.53 17.37
CA LEU A 153 -9.12 0.74 16.19
C LEU A 153 -9.01 2.15 15.60
N SER A 154 -8.23 3.06 16.20
CA SER A 154 -8.06 4.43 15.68
C SER A 154 -6.60 4.92 15.72
N PRO A 155 -6.23 5.85 14.81
CA PRO A 155 -4.92 6.52 14.82
C PRO A 155 -4.53 7.12 16.17
N ARG A 156 -5.44 7.85 16.80
CA ARG A 156 -5.17 8.52 18.08
C ARG A 156 -4.89 7.53 19.20
N ALA A 157 -5.66 6.44 19.26
CA ALA A 157 -5.44 5.40 20.25
C ALA A 157 -4.05 4.75 20.06
N LEU A 158 -3.66 4.45 18.82
CA LEU A 158 -2.35 3.92 18.51
C LEU A 158 -1.22 4.90 18.89
N VAL A 159 -1.35 6.18 18.55
CA VAL A 159 -0.33 7.21 18.89
C VAL A 159 -0.17 7.36 20.40
N ASN A 160 -1.28 7.40 21.14
CA ASN A 160 -1.25 7.51 22.60
C ASN A 160 -0.57 6.29 23.24
N GLU A 161 -0.84 5.08 22.72
CA GLU A 161 -0.14 3.90 23.22
C GLU A 161 1.35 3.94 22.88
N LEU A 162 1.68 4.22 21.63
CA LEU A 162 3.07 4.36 21.18
C LEU A 162 3.86 5.31 22.09
N ALA A 163 3.27 6.45 22.47
CA ALA A 163 3.88 7.41 23.38
C ALA A 163 4.18 6.82 24.78
N ARG A 164 3.31 5.96 25.33
CA ARG A 164 3.54 5.30 26.63
C ARG A 164 4.76 4.37 26.61
N HIS A 165 5.08 3.81 25.44
CA HIS A 165 6.20 2.89 25.24
C HIS A 165 7.41 3.54 24.58
N GLN A 166 7.50 4.88 24.53
CA GLN A 166 8.51 5.59 23.73
C GLN A 166 9.96 5.13 23.97
N ASP A 167 10.31 4.77 25.21
CA ASP A 167 11.66 4.33 25.57
C ASP A 167 12.00 2.95 25.00
N ALA A 168 11.04 2.02 25.02
CA ALA A 168 11.18 0.69 24.42
C ALA A 168 11.22 0.74 22.88
N LEU A 169 10.77 1.85 22.29
CA LEU A 169 10.66 2.05 20.85
C LEU A 169 11.82 2.86 20.25
N LYS A 170 12.80 3.26 21.07
CA LYS A 170 14.02 3.92 20.60
C LYS A 170 14.72 3.05 19.56
N GLY A 171 14.97 3.62 18.38
CA GLY A 171 15.61 2.93 17.26
C GLY A 171 14.67 2.09 16.37
N VAL A 172 13.39 1.95 16.72
CA VAL A 172 12.42 1.22 15.87
C VAL A 172 11.99 2.10 14.69
N SER A 173 12.58 1.86 13.53
CA SER A 173 12.36 2.68 12.33
C SER A 173 10.93 2.68 11.79
N TYR A 174 10.12 1.67 12.15
CA TYR A 174 8.74 1.54 11.70
C TYR A 174 7.79 2.55 12.36
N VAL A 175 8.07 2.95 13.61
CA VAL A 175 7.23 3.87 14.39
C VAL A 175 7.87 5.25 14.53
N ARG A 176 9.00 5.51 13.88
CA ARG A 176 9.68 6.80 14.00
C ARG A 176 8.80 7.95 13.48
N PRO A 177 8.92 9.16 14.07
CA PRO A 177 8.33 10.36 13.49
C PRO A 177 8.87 10.63 12.08
N THR A 178 8.07 11.33 11.28
CA THR A 178 8.49 11.85 9.98
C THR A 178 8.15 13.33 9.90
N ARG A 179 8.70 14.07 8.93
CA ARG A 179 8.45 15.50 8.83
C ARG A 179 6.96 15.86 8.74
N GLN A 180 6.21 15.14 7.89
CA GLN A 180 4.78 15.39 7.68
C GLN A 180 3.91 14.89 8.83
N PHE A 181 4.44 13.95 9.62
CA PHE A 181 3.75 13.27 10.72
C PHE A 181 4.70 13.22 11.93
N PRO A 182 4.87 14.35 12.66
CA PRO A 182 5.93 14.52 13.67
C PRO A 182 5.55 13.92 15.03
N PHE A 183 5.07 12.67 15.03
CA PHE A 183 4.67 11.93 16.22
C PHE A 183 5.15 10.48 16.15
N LEU A 184 5.20 9.78 17.29
CA LEU A 184 5.50 8.35 17.32
C LEU A 184 4.37 7.56 16.62
N GLY A 185 4.72 6.84 15.56
CA GLY A 185 3.78 6.24 14.60
C GLY A 185 3.69 7.00 13.27
N GLY A 186 4.36 8.15 13.14
CA GLY A 186 4.30 8.99 11.95
C GLY A 186 4.75 8.30 10.66
N ARG A 187 5.69 7.34 10.73
CA ARG A 187 6.06 6.53 9.57
C ARG A 187 4.95 5.56 9.13
N ILE A 188 4.08 5.11 10.03
CA ILE A 188 2.91 4.30 9.69
C ILE A 188 1.87 5.17 8.97
N ALA A 189 1.57 6.34 9.53
CA ALA A 189 0.69 7.34 8.91
C ALA A 189 1.18 7.73 7.50
N GLN A 190 2.49 7.99 7.36
CA GLN A 190 3.10 8.28 6.06
C GLN A 190 2.93 7.15 5.05
N ARG A 191 3.07 5.89 5.47
CA ARG A 191 2.83 4.73 4.59
C ARG A 191 1.38 4.67 4.12
N ALA A 192 0.43 4.81 5.05
CA ALA A 192 -0.99 4.85 4.71
C ALA A 192 -1.32 5.99 3.73
N TYR A 193 -0.73 7.18 3.92
CA TYR A 193 -0.87 8.29 2.98
C TYR A 193 -0.30 7.94 1.59
N TYR A 194 0.88 7.34 1.52
CA TYR A 194 1.50 6.95 0.25
C TYR A 194 0.75 5.82 -0.45
N ASP A 195 0.11 4.92 0.30
CA ASP A 195 -0.81 3.92 -0.27
C ASP A 195 -2.00 4.63 -0.94
N CYS A 196 -2.57 5.66 -0.30
CA CYS A 196 -3.64 6.46 -0.91
C CYS A 196 -3.19 7.20 -2.17
N LEU A 197 -1.98 7.76 -2.20
CA LEU A 197 -1.46 8.40 -3.42
C LEU A 197 -1.39 7.41 -4.59
N ARG A 198 -1.03 6.15 -4.33
CA ARG A 198 -1.04 5.09 -5.34
C ARG A 198 -2.45 4.72 -5.78
N ASP A 199 -3.41 4.63 -4.84
CA ASP A 199 -4.82 4.39 -5.14
C ASP A 199 -5.37 5.45 -6.12
N PHE A 200 -5.04 6.71 -5.88
CA PHE A 200 -5.53 7.85 -6.66
C PHE A 200 -4.76 8.05 -7.98
N PHE A 201 -3.55 7.51 -8.13
CA PHE A 201 -2.67 7.92 -9.23
C PHE A 201 -3.27 7.71 -10.63
N HIS A 202 -4.13 6.72 -10.82
CA HIS A 202 -4.79 6.45 -12.10
C HIS A 202 -5.71 7.60 -12.58
N VAL A 203 -6.29 8.38 -11.67
CA VAL A 203 -7.11 9.56 -12.03
C VAL A 203 -6.32 10.87 -12.13
N SER A 204 -5.01 10.84 -11.84
CA SER A 204 -4.11 11.98 -12.07
C SER A 204 -3.99 12.33 -13.56
N ARG A 205 -3.49 13.52 -13.88
CA ARG A 205 -3.20 13.90 -15.28
C ARG A 205 -2.25 12.90 -15.95
N ALA A 206 -1.19 12.51 -15.24
CA ALA A 206 -0.20 11.55 -15.76
C ALA A 206 -0.79 10.14 -15.88
N GLY A 207 -1.53 9.67 -14.87
CA GLY A 207 -2.17 8.36 -14.89
C GLY A 207 -3.17 8.21 -16.05
N LYS A 208 -3.95 9.25 -16.34
CA LYS A 208 -4.83 9.30 -17.52
C LYS A 208 -4.05 9.26 -18.84
N ALA A 209 -2.96 10.00 -18.95
CA ALA A 209 -2.09 9.98 -20.15
C ALA A 209 -1.44 8.61 -20.39
N MET A 210 -1.13 7.90 -19.31
CA MET A 210 -0.63 6.52 -19.33
C MET A 210 -1.73 5.47 -19.58
N GLY A 211 -3.01 5.87 -19.62
CA GLY A 211 -4.14 4.96 -19.75
C GLY A 211 -4.37 4.05 -18.53
N LEU A 212 -3.88 4.45 -17.36
CA LEU A 212 -3.92 3.59 -16.17
C LEU A 212 -5.34 3.26 -15.74
N LYS A 213 -5.56 1.97 -15.47
CA LYS A 213 -6.74 1.44 -14.78
C LYS A 213 -6.54 1.53 -13.26
N PRO A 214 -7.63 1.38 -12.48
CA PRO A 214 -7.55 1.32 -11.03
C PRO A 214 -6.51 0.31 -10.54
N ILE A 215 -5.83 0.69 -9.45
CA ILE A 215 -4.77 -0.12 -8.84
C ILE A 215 -5.29 -1.49 -8.42
N VAL A 216 -4.45 -2.51 -8.58
CA VAL A 216 -4.65 -3.82 -7.95
C VAL A 216 -3.74 -3.93 -6.75
N ARG A 217 -4.28 -4.35 -5.62
CA ARG A 217 -3.52 -4.63 -4.40
C ARG A 217 -3.80 -6.07 -3.99
N VAL A 218 -2.75 -6.85 -3.81
CA VAL A 218 -2.84 -8.24 -3.37
C VAL A 218 -2.15 -8.35 -2.02
N SER A 219 -2.92 -8.76 -1.00
CA SER A 219 -2.40 -8.98 0.35
C SER A 219 -1.71 -10.33 0.45
N ILE A 220 -0.58 -10.39 1.18
CA ILE A 220 0.04 -11.67 1.55
C ILE A 220 -0.96 -12.58 2.29
N TYR A 221 -1.81 -12.01 3.14
CA TYR A 221 -2.78 -12.77 3.91
C TYR A 221 -3.85 -13.39 3.04
N GLN A 222 -4.28 -12.68 2.00
CA GLN A 222 -5.29 -13.19 1.07
C GLN A 222 -4.76 -14.42 0.33
N VAL A 223 -3.51 -14.35 -0.13
CA VAL A 223 -2.85 -15.47 -0.80
C VAL A 223 -2.64 -16.64 0.17
N GLU A 224 -2.17 -16.38 1.40
CA GLU A 224 -1.96 -17.42 2.41
C GLU A 224 -3.26 -18.09 2.88
N GLU A 225 -4.37 -17.34 2.98
CA GLU A 225 -5.70 -17.88 3.29
C GLU A 225 -6.17 -18.84 2.18
N MET A 226 -5.94 -18.52 0.91
CA MET A 226 -6.27 -19.42 -0.21
C MET A 226 -5.39 -20.66 -0.28
N LEU A 227 -4.14 -20.55 0.16
CA LEU A 227 -3.18 -21.67 0.19
C LEU A 227 -3.37 -22.57 1.42
N GLY A 228 -4.04 -22.09 2.47
CA GLY A 228 -4.11 -22.77 3.76
C GLY A 228 -2.77 -22.77 4.52
N GLY A 229 -1.85 -21.85 4.21
CA GLY A 229 -0.53 -21.81 4.81
C GLY A 229 0.41 -20.76 4.23
N PRO A 230 1.66 -20.67 4.76
CA PRO A 230 2.64 -19.67 4.34
C PRO A 230 2.99 -19.76 2.85
N MET A 231 2.98 -18.62 2.16
CA MET A 231 3.19 -18.56 0.71
C MET A 231 4.59 -19.03 0.30
N ASP A 232 5.60 -18.84 1.16
CA ASP A 232 6.99 -19.22 0.88
C ASP A 232 7.25 -20.74 0.98
N ARG A 233 6.27 -21.50 1.48
CA ARG A 233 6.29 -22.98 1.54
C ARG A 233 5.46 -23.64 0.44
N ALA A 234 4.65 -22.87 -0.28
CA ALA A 234 3.79 -23.39 -1.34
C ALA A 234 4.55 -23.56 -2.67
N ALA A 235 4.11 -24.52 -3.47
CA ALA A 235 4.59 -24.67 -4.85
C ALA A 235 4.18 -23.44 -5.68
N LEU A 236 5.05 -22.99 -6.59
CA LEU A 236 4.82 -21.79 -7.41
C LEU A 236 3.47 -21.84 -8.16
N GLN A 237 3.09 -23.00 -8.68
CA GLN A 237 1.81 -23.19 -9.37
C GLN A 237 0.60 -22.95 -8.45
N ALA A 238 0.68 -23.39 -7.19
CA ALA A 238 -0.38 -23.15 -6.21
C ALA A 238 -0.49 -21.65 -5.90
N VAL A 239 0.65 -20.96 -5.74
CA VAL A 239 0.67 -19.50 -5.57
C VAL A 239 0.09 -18.80 -6.80
N ALA A 240 0.43 -19.23 -8.02
CA ALA A 240 -0.10 -18.64 -9.26
C ALA A 240 -1.61 -18.82 -9.38
N ASN A 241 -2.15 -19.96 -8.96
CA ASN A 241 -3.59 -20.21 -8.92
C ASN A 241 -4.30 -19.33 -7.88
N ALA A 242 -3.71 -19.16 -6.69
CA ALA A 242 -4.23 -18.26 -5.66
C ALA A 242 -4.19 -16.80 -6.13
N VAL A 243 -3.06 -16.34 -6.69
CA VAL A 243 -2.93 -14.99 -7.28
C VAL A 243 -3.97 -14.77 -8.37
N ARG A 244 -4.19 -15.74 -9.27
CA ARG A 244 -5.23 -15.63 -10.30
C ARG A 244 -6.60 -15.38 -9.71
N ALA A 245 -6.96 -16.07 -8.63
CA ALA A 245 -8.30 -16.00 -8.05
C ALA A 245 -8.58 -14.68 -7.31
N VAL A 246 -7.53 -13.92 -6.96
CA VAL A 246 -7.67 -12.62 -6.28
C VAL A 246 -7.51 -11.43 -7.22
N LEU A 247 -7.06 -11.65 -8.46
CA LEU A 247 -7.03 -10.60 -9.47
C LEU A 247 -8.46 -10.26 -9.93
N PRO A 248 -8.74 -9.00 -10.29
CA PRO A 248 -10.02 -8.65 -10.89
C PRO A 248 -10.25 -9.45 -12.17
N SER A 249 -11.52 -9.83 -12.41
CA SER A 249 -11.95 -10.53 -13.63
C SER A 249 -11.91 -9.63 -14.87
#